data_AF-A0A1J4Z3U2-F1
#
_entry.id   AF-A0A1J4Z3U2-F1
#
_cell.length_a   1.000
_cell.length_b   1.000
_cell.length_c   1.000
_cell.angle_alpha   90.00
_cell.angle_beta   90.00
_cell.angle_gamma   90.00
#
_symmetry.space_group_name_H-M   'P 1'
#
loop_
_entity.id
_entity.type
_entity.pdbx_description
1 polymer ?
#
loop_
_entity_poly.entity_id
_entity_poly.type
_entity_poly.pdbx_seq_one_letter_code
_entity_poly.pdbx_strand_id
1 'polypeptide(L)' 'MALGGLFAIVVGLIVFAFWIWMIVDCAQRGFKNNVEKIVWIIVIVLGSWIGALVYFLVIRMYNPRGLAKTSR' A
#
# COMPACT_ATOMS: atom_id res chain seq x y z
N MET A 1 -26.10 1.67 24.24
CA MET A 1 -24.68 1.36 24.51
C MET A 1 -24.10 0.30 23.54
N ALA A 2 -24.90 -0.57 22.91
CA ALA A 2 -24.41 -1.60 21.98
C ALA A 2 -24.17 -1.13 20.51
N LEU A 3 -24.74 0.01 20.09
CA LEU A 3 -24.65 0.45 18.69
C LEU A 3 -23.23 0.90 18.27
N GLY A 4 -22.46 1.47 19.21
CA GLY A 4 -21.11 1.97 18.92
C GLY A 4 -20.09 0.85 18.65
N GLY A 5 -20.26 -0.31 19.28
CA GLY A 5 -19.36 -1.45 19.10
C GLY A 5 -19.44 -2.07 17.71
N LEU A 6 -20.66 -2.23 17.18
CA LEU A 6 -20.86 -2.78 15.83
C LEU A 6 -20.28 -1.85 14.75
N PHE A 7 -20.47 -0.53 14.91
CA PHE A 7 -19.93 0.47 14.01
C PHE A 7 -18.39 0.45 13.97
N ALA A 8 -17.73 0.35 15.13
CA ALA A 8 -16.28 0.25 15.20
C ALA A 8 -15.73 -1.00 14.52
N ILE A 9 -16.43 -2.15 14.62
CA ILE A 9 -16.03 -3.40 13.97
C ILE A 9 -16.14 -3.29 12.45
N VAL A 10 -17.25 -2.72 11.95
CA VAL A 10 -17.45 -2.54 10.50
C VAL A 10 -16.41 -1.58 9.91
N VAL A 11 -16.13 -0.47 10.59
CA VAL A 11 -15.08 0.47 10.16
C VAL A 11 -13.70 -0.19 10.20
N GLY A 12 -13.40 -0.94 11.25
CA GLY A 12 -12.15 -1.70 11.36
C GLY A 12 -11.96 -2.71 10.23
N LEU A 13 -13.02 -3.44 9.87
CA LEU A 13 -13.02 -4.38 8.75
C LEU A 13 -12.82 -3.71 7.40
N ILE A 14 -13.46 -2.56 7.15
CA ILE A 14 -13.28 -1.80 5.91
C ILE A 14 -11.83 -1.30 5.79
N VAL A 15 -11.27 -0.79 6.88
CA VAL A 15 -9.87 -0.33 6.92
C VAL A 15 -8.90 -1.50 6.70
N PHE A 16 -9.18 -2.67 7.28
CA PHE A 16 -8.39 -3.88 7.05
C PHE A 16 -8.50 -4.38 5.59
N ALA A 17 -9.70 -4.41 5.04
CA ALA A 17 -9.93 -4.81 3.65
C ALA A 17 -9.24 -3.85 2.68
N PHE A 18 -9.29 -2.54 2.95
CA PHE A 18 -8.60 -1.52 2.17
C PHE A 18 -7.07 -1.68 2.24
N TRP A 19 -6.53 -2.01 3.41
CA TRP A 19 -5.10 -2.29 3.58
C TRP A 19 -4.64 -3.51 2.78
N ILE A 20 -5.39 -4.61 2.83
CA ILE A 20 -5.11 -5.81 2.02
C ILE A 20 -5.19 -5.48 0.53
N TRP A 21 -6.19 -4.72 0.12
CA TRP A 21 -6.36 -4.31 -1.27
C TRP A 21 -5.16 -3.50 -1.79
N MET A 22 -4.57 -2.62 -0.97
CA MET A 22 -3.34 -1.90 -1.32
C MET A 22 -2.12 -2.82 -1.49
N ILE A 23 -2.01 -3.90 -0.69
CA ILE A 23 -0.96 -4.91 -0.87
C ILE A 23 -1.15 -5.63 -2.21
N VAL A 24 -2.40 -5.95 -2.56
CA VAL A 24 -2.75 -6.58 -3.85
C VAL A 24 -2.46 -5.65 -5.02
N ASP A 25 -2.79 -4.36 -4.94
CA ASP A 25 -2.46 -3.36 -5.97
C ASP A 25 -0.94 -3.26 -6.16
N CYS A 26 -0.19 -3.21 -5.06
CA CYS A 26 1.27 -3.24 -5.09
C CYS A 26 1.82 -4.55 -5.67
N ALA A 27 1.15 -5.68 -5.43
CA ALA A 27 1.56 -6.97 -5.96
C ALA A 27 1.23 -7.14 -7.46
N GLN A 28 0.14 -6.53 -7.94
CA GLN A 28 -0.26 -6.54 -9.35
C GLN A 28 0.53 -5.54 -10.19
N ARG A 29 1.04 -4.45 -9.61
CA ARG A 29 1.94 -3.54 -10.31
C ARG A 29 3.21 -4.27 -10.74
N GLY A 30 3.49 -4.22 -12.03
CA GLY A 30 4.67 -4.80 -12.65
C GLY A 30 5.93 -4.00 -12.31
N PHE A 31 6.42 -4.14 -11.09
CA PHE A 31 7.76 -3.65 -10.73
C PHE A 31 8.79 -4.45 -11.52
N LYS A 32 9.69 -3.74 -12.22
CA LYS A 32 10.78 -4.36 -13.00
C LYS A 32 11.77 -5.15 -12.12
N ASN A 33 11.93 -4.72 -10.86
CA ASN A 33 12.75 -5.38 -9.85
C ASN A 33 11.88 -6.09 -8.82
N ASN A 34 12.08 -7.41 -8.67
CA ASN A 34 11.41 -8.22 -7.64
C ASN A 34 11.73 -7.73 -6.21
N VAL A 35 12.92 -7.19 -5.98
CA VAL A 35 13.35 -6.67 -4.67
C VAL A 35 12.56 -5.42 -4.29
N GLU A 36 12.36 -4.48 -5.21
CA GLU A 36 11.58 -3.26 -4.93
C GLU A 36 10.12 -3.57 -4.61
N LYS A 37 9.56 -4.56 -5.30
CA LYS A 37 8.21 -5.06 -5.00
C LYS A 37 8.11 -5.54 -3.55
N ILE A 38 9.09 -6.34 -3.10
CA ILE A 38 9.15 -6.89 -1.75
C ILE A 38 9.33 -5.79 -0.71
N VAL A 39 10.23 -4.83 -0.96
CA VAL A 39 10.44 -3.67 -0.06
C VAL A 39 9.15 -2.88 0.11
N TRP A 40 8.42 -2.61 -0.98
CA TRP A 40 7.15 -1.89 -0.91
C TRP A 40 6.06 -2.66 -0.16
N ILE A 41 5.96 -3.97 -0.36
CA ILE A 41 5.05 -4.81 0.41
C ILE A 41 5.40 -4.74 1.91
N ILE A 42 6.68 -4.82 2.27
CA ILE A 42 7.13 -4.71 3.67
C ILE A 42 6.79 -3.34 4.26
N VAL A 43 6.97 -2.25 3.51
CA VAL A 43 6.64 -0.89 3.96
C VAL A 43 5.13 -0.71 4.15
N ILE A 44 4.30 -1.23 3.25
CA ILE A 44 2.83 -1.20 3.40
C ILE A 44 2.39 -2.07 4.57
N VAL A 45 3.03 -3.23 4.77
CA VAL A 45 2.71 -4.15 5.86
C VAL A 45 3.07 -3.57 7.22
N LEU A 46 4.28 -3.03 7.37
CA LEU A 46 4.75 -2.45 8.64
C LEU A 46 4.17 -1.05 8.90
N GLY A 47 3.91 -0.28 7.85
CA GLY A 47 3.40 1.07 7.96
C GLY A 47 1.88 1.16 8.03
N SER A 48 1.14 0.08 7.75
CA SER A 48 -0.33 0.06 7.63
C SER A 48 -0.87 1.28 6.84
N TRP A 49 -1.48 2.25 7.52
CA TRP A 49 -2.00 3.48 6.90
C TRP A 49 -0.89 4.45 6.49
N ILE A 50 0.16 4.57 7.29
CA ILE A 50 1.34 5.41 7.02
C ILE A 50 2.12 4.83 5.85
N GLY A 51 2.23 3.50 5.77
CA GLY A 51 2.88 2.80 4.66
C GLY A 51 2.21 3.05 3.32
N ALA A 52 0.87 3.07 3.29
CA ALA A 52 0.10 3.44 2.11
C ALA A 52 0.26 4.92 1.71
N LEU A 53 0.36 5.82 2.69
CA LEU A 53 0.53 7.25 2.45
C LEU A 53 1.95 7.54 1.92
N VAL A 54 2.96 6.87 2.46
CA VAL A 54 4.34 6.89 1.94
C VAL A 54 4.40 6.27 0.55
N TYR A 55 3.70 5.15 0.28
CA TYR A 55 3.54 4.57 -1.06
C TYR A 55 3.04 5.61 -2.05
N PHE A 56 1.93 6.25 -1.71
CA PHE A 56 1.33 7.24 -2.57
C PHE A 56 2.25 8.45 -2.81
N LEU A 57 2.93 8.97 -1.79
CA LEU A 57 3.85 10.11 -1.95
C LEU A 57 5.11 9.73 -2.74
N VAL A 58 5.73 8.57 -2.50
CA VAL A 58 6.97 8.19 -3.18
C VAL A 58 6.71 7.78 -4.64
N ILE A 59 5.67 6.97 -4.91
CA ILE A 59 5.30 6.61 -6.29
C ILE A 59 4.82 7.83 -7.08
N ARG A 60 4.06 8.74 -6.45
CA ARG A 60 3.41 9.85 -7.17
C ARG A 60 4.24 11.14 -7.22
N MET A 61 4.98 11.48 -6.16
CA MET A 61 5.77 12.72 -6.11
C MET A 61 7.26 12.51 -6.38
N TYR A 62 7.87 11.45 -5.84
CA TYR A 62 9.32 11.29 -6.00
C TYR A 62 9.70 10.63 -7.32
N ASN A 63 8.80 9.79 -7.89
CA ASN A 63 9.19 9.03 -9.07
C ASN A 63 8.06 8.55 -10.00
N PRO A 64 7.37 9.44 -10.74
CA PRO A 64 6.37 9.01 -11.72
C PRO A 64 6.94 8.18 -12.89
N ARG A 65 8.28 8.16 -13.08
CA ARG A 65 8.95 7.50 -14.23
C ARG A 65 10.24 6.73 -13.94
N GLY A 66 10.82 6.76 -12.75
CA GLY A 66 12.16 6.16 -12.51
C GLY A 66 12.17 4.67 -12.20
N LEU A 67 11.10 3.95 -12.54
CA LEU A 67 11.18 2.51 -12.83
C LEU A 67 11.20 2.22 -14.35
N ALA A 68 11.03 3.26 -15.19
CA ALA A 68 10.96 3.13 -16.64
C ALA A 68 12.30 3.42 -17.36
N LYS A 69 13.35 3.92 -16.70
CA LYS A 69 14.67 4.05 -17.35
C LYS A 69 15.83 4.04 -16.36
N THR A 70 16.47 2.88 -16.20
CA THR A 70 17.93 2.82 -16.25
C THR A 70 18.37 1.39 -16.59
N SER A 71 18.48 1.15 -17.89
CA SER A 71 19.42 0.22 -18.53
C SER A 71 19.01 0.20 -20.01
N ARG A 72 19.83 0.91 -20.81
CA ARG A 72 19.67 1.34 -22.20
C ARG A 72 19.06 2.74 -22.42
#